data_AF-A0A2A3MPI4-F1
#
_entry.id   AF-A0A2A3MPI4-F1
#
_cell.length_a   1.000
_cell.length_b   1.000
_cell.length_c   1.000
_cell.angle_alpha   90.00
_cell.angle_beta   90.00
_cell.angle_gamma   90.00
#
_symmetry.space_group_name_H-M   'P 1'
#
loop_
_entity.id
_entity.type
_entity.pdbx_description
1 polymer ?
#
loop_
_entity_poly.entity_id
_entity_poly.type
_entity_poly.pdbx_seq_one_letter_code
_entity_poly.pdbx_strand_id
1 'polypeptide(L)'
;MAYIIKARRSAQTLPSVPADGQQAITLEPLTVRIPDAVQMTGIGRSKLYELIQSGDIAIVKIGASTLIPIESLRQLIDRHRRG
;
A
#
# COMPACT_ATOMS: atom_id res chain seq x y z
N MET A 1 -6.76 25.61 4.22
CA MET A 1 -5.71 25.31 3.22
C MET A 1 -6.04 23.99 2.56
N ALA A 2 -6.64 24.08 1.38
CA ALA A 2 -7.22 22.97 0.64
C ALA A 2 -6.13 22.11 0.01
N TYR A 3 -6.23 20.79 0.14
CA TYR A 3 -5.54 19.87 -0.76
C TYR A 3 -6.58 19.02 -1.48
N ILE A 4 -6.73 19.33 -2.77
CA ILE A 4 -7.53 18.59 -3.73
C ILE A 4 -6.73 17.31 -4.04
N ILE A 5 -7.05 16.20 -3.37
CA ILE A 5 -6.73 14.90 -3.94
C ILE A 5 -7.90 14.52 -4.84
N LYS A 6 -7.77 14.91 -6.11
CA LYS A 6 -8.49 14.29 -7.20
C LYS A 6 -7.99 12.84 -7.31
N ALA A 7 -8.57 11.96 -6.49
CA ALA A 7 -8.50 10.53 -6.68
C ALA A 7 -9.89 9.97 -6.42
N ARG A 8 -10.81 10.30 -7.32
CA ARG A 8 -11.88 9.38 -7.68
C ARG A 8 -11.18 8.18 -8.33
N ARG A 9 -10.58 7.30 -7.52
CA ARG A 9 -10.32 5.91 -7.90
C ARG A 9 -11.64 5.22 -7.61
N SER A 10 -12.58 5.38 -8.54
CA SER A 10 -13.01 4.28 -9.39
C SER A 10 -13.25 3.09 -8.48
N ALA A 11 -14.54 2.84 -8.22
CA ALA A 11 -15.00 1.51 -7.89
C ALA A 11 -14.06 0.51 -8.53
N GLN A 12 -13.52 -0.40 -7.74
CA GLN A 12 -13.10 -1.67 -8.28
C GLN A 12 -14.41 -2.31 -8.75
N THR A 13 -14.84 -1.91 -9.94
CA THR A 13 -15.80 -2.63 -10.76
C THR A 13 -15.18 -4.01 -10.82
N LEU A 14 -15.80 -4.97 -10.13
CA LEU A 14 -15.65 -6.36 -10.50
C LEU A 14 -15.79 -6.39 -12.01
N PRO A 15 -14.76 -6.77 -12.78
CA PRO A 15 -14.96 -6.96 -14.20
C PRO A 15 -16.03 -8.05 -14.30
N SER A 16 -17.18 -7.69 -14.86
CA SER A 16 -18.14 -8.65 -15.40
C SER A 16 -17.33 -9.55 -16.32
N VAL A 17 -17.06 -10.76 -15.85
CA VAL A 17 -16.20 -11.75 -16.51
C VAL A 17 -16.73 -11.94 -17.93
N PRO A 18 -16.00 -11.51 -18.99
CA PRO A 18 -16.31 -11.96 -20.34
C PRO A 18 -15.91 -13.43 -20.39
N ALA A 19 -16.80 -14.28 -20.91
CA ALA A 19 -16.66 -15.73 -20.96
C ALA A 19 -15.56 -16.24 -21.92
N ASP A 20 -14.61 -15.39 -22.32
CA ASP A 20 -13.57 -15.73 -23.29
C ASP A 20 -12.19 -15.32 -22.75
N GLY A 21 -11.46 -16.30 -22.22
CA GLY A 21 -10.00 -16.48 -22.33
C GLY A 21 -8.99 -15.35 -22.07
N GLN A 22 -9.38 -14.14 -21.68
CA GLN A 22 -8.46 -13.02 -21.54
C GLN A 22 -7.90 -12.98 -20.11
N GLN A 23 -6.69 -13.52 -19.92
CA GLN A 23 -5.94 -13.36 -18.68
C GLN A 23 -5.68 -11.86 -18.43
N ALA A 24 -6.42 -11.28 -17.49
CA ALA A 24 -6.19 -9.91 -17.06
C ALA A 24 -4.84 -9.83 -16.33
N ILE A 25 -3.89 -9.09 -16.92
CA ILE A 25 -2.59 -8.84 -16.28
C ILE A 25 -2.85 -7.92 -15.08
N THR A 26 -2.80 -8.49 -13.87
CA THR A 26 -2.89 -7.70 -12.63
C THR A 26 -1.50 -7.14 -12.32
N LEU A 27 -1.32 -5.83 -12.48
CA LEU A 27 -0.07 -5.16 -12.11
C LEU A 27 -0.05 -4.89 -10.60
N GLU A 28 0.87 -5.53 -9.88
CA GLU A 28 1.08 -5.25 -8.45
C GLU A 28 1.89 -3.95 -8.26
N PRO A 29 1.50 -3.08 -7.32
CA PRO A 29 2.25 -1.87 -7.01
C PRO A 29 3.56 -2.21 -6.28
N LEU A 30 4.66 -1.56 -6.67
CA LEU A 30 5.95 -1.70 -5.96
C LEU A 30 5.94 -0.98 -4.61
N THR A 31 5.24 0.14 -4.53
CA THR A 31 5.16 0.98 -3.34
C THR A 31 3.77 1.57 -3.16
N VAL A 32 3.43 1.87 -1.92
CA VAL A 32 2.17 2.53 -1.54
C VAL A 32 2.40 3.77 -0.69
N ARG A 33 1.40 4.62 -0.57
CA ARG A 33 1.44 5.77 0.36
C ARG A 33 1.13 5.31 1.78
N ILE A 34 1.44 6.17 2.74
CA ILE A 34 1.13 5.93 4.16
C ILE A 34 -0.36 5.59 4.40
N PRO A 35 -1.35 6.34 3.85
CA PRO A 35 -2.76 5.99 4.06
C PRO A 35 -3.13 4.61 3.50
N ASP A 36 -2.59 4.26 2.34
CA ASP A 36 -2.82 2.96 1.72
C ASP A 36 -2.18 1.83 2.55
N ALA A 37 -0.96 2.03 3.06
CA ALA A 37 -0.31 1.07 3.95
C ALA A 37 -1.12 0.82 5.23
N VAL A 38 -1.72 1.87 5.81
CA VAL A 38 -2.62 1.76 6.97
C VAL A 38 -3.84 0.91 6.60
N GLN A 39 -4.46 1.16 5.44
CA GLN A 39 -5.61 0.38 4.98
C GLN A 39 -5.25 -1.09 4.70
N MET A 40 -4.07 -1.35 4.12
CA MET A 40 -3.61 -2.69 3.77
C MET A 40 -3.23 -3.54 4.98
N THR A 41 -2.60 -2.92 5.98
CA THR A 41 -2.05 -3.64 7.14
C THR A 41 -2.96 -3.65 8.35
N GLY A 42 -3.95 -2.73 8.42
CA GLY A 42 -4.75 -2.48 9.61
C GLY A 42 -3.98 -1.78 10.74
N ILE A 43 -2.70 -1.45 10.55
CA ILE A 43 -1.87 -0.77 11.55
C ILE A 43 -2.19 0.72 11.53
N GLY A 44 -2.56 1.27 12.69
CA GLY A 44 -2.86 2.70 12.83
C GLY A 44 -1.66 3.60 12.48
N ARG A 45 -1.94 4.84 12.05
CA ARG A 45 -0.91 5.80 11.61
C ARG A 45 0.21 6.01 12.62
N SER A 46 -0.12 6.18 13.90
CA SER A 46 0.90 6.39 14.95
C SER A 46 1.89 5.23 14.98
N LYS A 47 1.37 3.99 15.02
CA LYS A 47 2.22 2.82 15.07
C LYS A 47 3.02 2.62 13.78
N LEU A 48 2.43 2.94 12.63
CA LEU A 48 3.15 2.90 11.36
C LEU A 48 4.35 3.87 11.36
N TYR A 49 4.17 5.10 11.88
CA TYR A 49 5.28 6.05 12.01
C TYR A 49 6.34 5.59 13.00
N GLU A 50 5.95 5.00 14.13
CA GLU A 50 6.91 4.39 15.07
C GLU A 50 7.75 3.31 14.39
N LEU A 51 7.11 2.42 13.61
CA LEU A 51 7.79 1.36 12.87
C LEU A 51 8.70 1.88 11.76
N ILE A 52 8.34 3.00 11.15
CA ILE A 52 9.21 3.70 10.19
C ILE A 52 10.42 4.30 10.92
N GLN A 53 10.18 4.90 12.09
CA GLN A 53 11.24 5.53 12.89
C GLN A 53 12.19 4.50 13.52
N SER A 54 11.69 3.32 13.91
CA SER A 54 12.51 2.20 14.40
C SER A 54 13.29 1.50 13.28
N GLY A 55 12.93 1.74 12.01
CA GLY A 55 13.52 1.07 10.85
C GLY A 55 12.89 -0.30 10.53
N ASP A 56 11.83 -0.69 11.24
CA ASP A 56 11.10 -1.94 10.97
C ASP A 56 10.32 -1.88 9.65
N ILE A 57 9.92 -0.68 9.23
CA ILE A 57 9.33 -0.39 7.92
C ILE A 57 10.24 0.57 7.16
N ALA A 58 10.74 0.13 6.00
CA ALA A 58 11.51 0.97 5.10
C ALA A 58 10.62 1.98 4.37
N ILE A 59 11.19 3.16 4.08
CA ILE A 59 10.55 4.18 3.25
C ILE A 59 11.49 4.63 2.13
N VAL A 60 10.90 5.00 1.00
CA VAL A 60 11.60 5.64 -0.13
C VAL A 60 11.03 7.04 -0.30
N LYS A 61 11.93 8.03 -0.37
CA LYS A 61 11.56 9.41 -0.66
C LYS A 61 11.88 9.74 -2.12
N ILE A 62 10.87 10.21 -2.85
CA ILE A 62 11.00 10.71 -4.23
C ILE A 62 10.41 12.11 -4.29
N GLY A 63 11.27 13.13 -4.32
CA GLY A 63 10.85 14.53 -4.15
C GLY A 63 10.10 14.74 -2.83
N ALA A 64 8.90 15.33 -2.89
CA ALA A 64 8.03 15.51 -1.72
C ALA A 64 7.27 14.23 -1.30
N SER A 65 7.39 13.15 -2.07
CA SER A 65 6.62 11.93 -1.86
C SER A 65 7.34 10.94 -0.94
N THR A 66 6.65 10.51 0.11
CA THR A 66 7.07 9.35 0.92
C THR A 66 6.29 8.12 0.48
N LEU A 67 7.01 7.08 0.11
CA LEU A 67 6.50 5.81 -0.40
C LEU A 67 6.98 4.68 0.50
N ILE A 68 6.15 3.67 0.71
CA ILE A 68 6.48 2.47 1.47
C ILE A 68 6.54 1.31 0.49
N PRO A 69 7.69 0.61 0.35
CA PRO A 69 7.77 -0.61 -0.44
C PRO A 69 6.81 -1.69 0.10
N ILE A 70 6.05 -2.32 -0.80
CA ILE A 70 5.15 -3.42 -0.42
C ILE A 70 5.92 -4.57 0.23
N GLU A 71 7.13 -4.85 -0.27
CA GLU A 71 8.00 -5.89 0.27
C GLU A 71 8.35 -5.64 1.74
N SER A 72 8.59 -4.38 2.14
CA SER A 72 8.85 -4.04 3.54
C SER A 72 7.66 -4.32 4.44
N LEU A 73 6.42 -4.08 3.96
CA LEU A 73 5.20 -4.40 4.70
C LEU A 73 5.00 -5.92 4.81
N ARG A 74 5.24 -6.67 3.72
CA ARG A 74 5.17 -8.14 3.73
C ARG A 74 6.14 -8.73 4.77
N GLN A 75 7.40 -8.30 4.74
CA GLN A 75 8.41 -8.74 5.69
C GLN A 75 8.04 -8.43 7.14
N LEU A 76 7.44 -7.26 7.42
CA LEU A 76 6.96 -6.93 8.75
C LEU A 76 5.95 -7.97 9.25
N ILE A 77 4.94 -8.29 8.44
CA ILE A 77 3.89 -9.25 8.80
C ILE A 77 4.48 -10.66 8.95
N ASP A 78 5.35 -11.09 8.04
CA ASP A 78 5.97 -12.41 8.09
C ASP A 78 6.85 -12.61 9.35
N ARG A 79 7.52 -11.55 9.82
CA ARG A 79 8.25 -11.58 11.11
C ARG A 79 7.32 -11.83 12.30
N HIS A 80 6.10 -11.28 12.26
CA HIS A 80 5.12 -11.39 13.37
C HIS A 80 4.17 -12.58 13.23
N ARG A 81 4.10 -13.23 12.05
CA ARG A 81 3.25 -14.41 11.81
C ARG A 81 3.72 -15.68 12.52
N ARG A 82 5.00 -15.75 12.89
CA ARG A 82 5.62 -16.91 13.57
C ARG A 82 5.70 -16.75 15.09
N GLY A 83 5.05 -15.72 15.64
CA GLY A 83 4.90 -15.51 17.09
C GLY A 83 3.66 -16.18 17.65
#